data_AF-A0A0K1S1X9-F1
#
_entry.id   AF-A0A0K1S1X9-F1
#
_cell.length_a   1.000
_cell.length_b   1.000
_cell.length_c   1.000
_cell.angle_alpha   90.00
_cell.angle_beta   90.00
_cell.angle_gamma   90.00
#
_symmetry.space_group_name_H-M   'P 1'
#
loop_
_entity.id
_entity.type
_entity.pdbx_description
1 polymer ?
#
loop_
_entity_poly.entity_id
_entity_poly.type
_entity_poly.pdbx_seq_one_letter_code
_entity_poly.pdbx_strand_id
1 'polypeptide(L)'
;MVINLNIPPSQPSANLKVKILIETLKNGQYAVSIAELPHFRVQAPTKEEAISQLQTTFIEQISQIETISWTTPLDNPSPNWREFAGIFENDADFQEIMDTLQAERTLDDDSEVDPSYYL
;
A
#
# COMPACT_ATOMS: atom_id res chain seq x y z
N MET A 1 -1.40 -1.74 4.85
CA MET A 1 -2.42 -0.96 4.13
C MET A 1 -3.72 -1.15 4.89
N VAL A 2 -4.16 -0.13 5.63
CA VAL A 2 -5.37 -0.19 6.47
C VAL A 2 -6.57 0.25 5.63
N ILE A 3 -7.52 -0.64 5.45
CA ILE A 3 -8.82 -0.33 4.85
C ILE A 3 -9.78 0.13 5.95
N ASN A 4 -10.03 1.43 6.01
CA ASN A 4 -11.08 2.00 6.86
C ASN A 4 -12.44 1.82 6.17
N LEU A 5 -13.27 0.91 6.68
CA LEU A 5 -14.67 0.79 6.29
C LEU A 5 -15.48 1.85 7.04
N ASN A 6 -15.59 3.04 6.46
CA ASN A 6 -16.42 4.12 7.00
C ASN A 6 -17.91 3.77 6.77
N ILE A 7 -18.56 3.14 7.75
CA ILE A 7 -20.00 2.88 7.72
C ILE A 7 -20.69 4.00 8.51
N PRO A 8 -21.42 4.94 7.85
CA PRO A 8 -22.14 5.99 8.57
C PRO A 8 -23.30 5.39 9.39
N PRO A 9 -23.51 5.84 10.64
CA PRO A 9 -24.56 5.33 11.49
C PRO A 9 -25.89 6.00 11.11
N SER A 10 -26.67 5.34 10.26
CA SER A 10 -28.13 5.46 10.14
C SER A 10 -28.57 5.20 8.69
N GLN A 11 -28.79 3.94 8.33
CA GLN A 11 -29.69 3.61 7.22
C GLN A 11 -30.23 2.18 7.39
N PRO A 12 -31.56 1.98 7.42
CA PRO A 12 -32.15 0.66 7.41
C PRO A 12 -31.95 0.09 6.00
N SER A 13 -31.24 -1.05 5.91
CA SER A 13 -30.73 -1.64 4.65
C SER A 13 -29.43 -1.00 4.12
N ALA A 14 -28.41 -0.90 4.97
CA ALA A 14 -27.04 -0.69 4.51
C ALA A 14 -26.58 -1.90 3.68
N ASN A 15 -26.87 -1.87 2.37
CA ASN A 15 -26.33 -2.84 1.43
C ASN A 15 -24.82 -2.62 1.35
N LEU A 16 -24.06 -3.43 2.10
CA LEU A 16 -22.61 -3.40 2.06
C LEU A 16 -22.14 -4.02 0.74
N LYS A 17 -21.69 -3.16 -0.18
CA LYS A 17 -21.08 -3.61 -1.43
C LYS A 17 -19.62 -4.00 -1.16
N VAL A 18 -19.38 -5.31 -1.10
CA VAL A 18 -18.03 -5.89 -1.01
C VAL A 18 -17.60 -6.45 -2.35
N LYS A 19 -16.31 -6.33 -2.68
CA LYS A 19 -15.76 -6.96 -3.88
C LYS A 19 -15.29 -8.36 -3.54
N ILE A 20 -15.78 -9.35 -4.28
CA ILE A 20 -15.42 -10.75 -4.07
C ILE A 20 -14.32 -11.14 -5.07
N LEU A 21 -13.23 -11.67 -4.55
CA LEU A 21 -12.16 -12.29 -5.32
C LEU A 21 -12.43 -13.79 -5.44
N ILE A 22 -12.32 -14.32 -6.66
CA ILE A 22 -12.53 -15.73 -6.97
C ILE A 22 -11.25 -16.26 -7.58
N GLU A 23 -10.69 -17.27 -6.96
CA GLU A 23 -9.45 -17.94 -7.36
C GLU A 23 -9.76 -19.42 -7.62
N THR A 24 -9.34 -19.91 -8.78
CA THR A 24 -9.45 -21.33 -9.11
C THR A 24 -8.20 -22.06 -8.63
N LEU A 25 -8.35 -22.96 -7.66
CA LEU A 25 -7.25 -23.75 -7.11
C LEU A 25 -6.85 -24.89 -8.06
N LYS A 26 -5.57 -25.29 -7.98
CA LYS A 26 -5.01 -26.39 -8.78
C LYS A 26 -5.73 -27.73 -8.55
N ASN A 27 -6.45 -27.87 -7.43
CA ASN A 27 -7.23 -29.05 -7.08
C ASN A 27 -8.65 -29.07 -7.70
N GLY A 28 -8.97 -28.11 -8.57
CA GLY A 28 -10.31 -27.98 -9.17
C GLY A 28 -11.36 -27.36 -8.23
N GLN A 29 -10.94 -26.91 -7.05
CA GLN A 29 -11.78 -26.19 -6.09
C GLN A 29 -11.72 -24.68 -6.35
N TYR A 30 -12.73 -23.95 -5.88
CA TYR A 30 -12.78 -22.50 -5.93
C TYR A 30 -12.53 -21.93 -4.54
N ALA A 31 -11.54 -21.05 -4.44
CA ALA A 31 -11.31 -20.21 -3.29
C ALA A 31 -11.95 -18.85 -3.52
N VAL A 32 -12.81 -18.43 -2.60
CA VAL A 32 -13.51 -17.15 -2.68
C VAL A 32 -13.15 -16.33 -1.45
N SER A 33 -12.79 -15.07 -1.66
CA SER A 33 -12.42 -14.15 -0.57
C SER A 33 -12.93 -12.73 -0.81
N ILE A 34 -12.93 -11.90 0.22
CA ILE A 34 -13.33 -10.49 0.13
C ILE A 34 -12.08 -9.65 -0.12
N ALA A 35 -12.08 -8.81 -1.15
CA ALA A 35 -10.92 -8.01 -1.54
C ALA A 35 -10.48 -7.05 -0.44
N GLU A 36 -11.46 -6.50 0.27
CA GLU A 36 -11.26 -5.65 1.43
C GLU A 36 -10.68 -6.48 2.59
N LEU A 37 -11.20 -7.68 2.83
CA LEU A 37 -10.84 -8.51 3.99
C LEU A 37 -10.27 -9.87 3.54
N PRO A 38 -8.97 -9.94 3.20
CA PRO A 38 -8.35 -11.17 2.71
C PRO A 38 -8.35 -12.32 3.73
N HIS A 39 -8.59 -12.01 5.01
CA HIS A 39 -8.78 -13.00 6.08
C HIS A 39 -10.07 -13.83 5.90
N PHE A 40 -11.09 -13.27 5.26
CA PHE A 40 -12.31 -14.00 4.94
C PHE A 40 -12.11 -14.76 3.63
N ARG A 41 -11.72 -16.03 3.76
CA ARG A 41 -11.52 -16.94 2.63
C ARG A 41 -12.26 -18.25 2.88
N VAL A 42 -13.02 -18.68 1.89
CA VAL A 42 -13.74 -19.96 1.88
C VAL A 42 -13.34 -20.75 0.66
N GLN A 43 -13.26 -22.07 0.78
CA GLN A 43 -12.95 -22.98 -0.32
C GLN A 43 -14.10 -23.95 -0.50
N ALA A 44 -14.64 -24.06 -1.71
CA ALA A 44 -15.66 -25.04 -2.01
C ALA A 44 -15.47 -25.67 -3.40
N PRO A 45 -16.09 -26.83 -3.68
CA PRO A 45 -16.01 -27.49 -4.98
C PRO A 45 -16.64 -26.69 -6.13
N THR A 46 -17.63 -25.86 -5.82
CA THR A 46 -18.33 -25.03 -6.81
C THR A 46 -18.23 -23.55 -6.45
N LYS A 47 -18.30 -22.69 -7.46
CA LYS A 47 -18.22 -21.24 -7.30
C LYS A 47 -19.40 -20.72 -6.48
N GLU A 48 -20.59 -21.22 -6.76
CA GLU A 48 -21.84 -20.80 -6.13
C GLU A 48 -21.86 -21.17 -4.65
N GLU A 49 -21.40 -22.37 -4.31
CA GLU A 49 -21.30 -22.84 -2.93
C GLU A 49 -20.27 -22.04 -2.13
N ALA A 50 -19.10 -21.75 -2.73
CA ALA A 50 -18.09 -20.93 -2.07
C ALA A 50 -18.59 -19.50 -1.80
N ILE A 51 -19.35 -18.91 -2.73
CA ILE A 51 -19.96 -17.58 -2.54
C ILE A 51 -21.02 -17.63 -1.45
N SER A 52 -21.91 -18.61 -1.46
CA SER A 52 -22.97 -18.73 -0.46
C SER A 52 -22.39 -18.93 0.95
N GLN A 53 -21.37 -19.79 1.09
CA GLN A 53 -20.70 -20.01 2.36
C GLN A 53 -19.97 -18.75 2.85
N LEU A 54 -19.32 -18.02 1.93
CA LEU A 54 -18.67 -16.75 2.26
C LEU A 54 -19.69 -15.72 2.75
N GLN A 55 -20.83 -15.59 2.08
CA GLN A 55 -21.90 -14.66 2.49
C GLN A 55 -22.47 -15.00 3.87
N THR A 56 -22.78 -16.27 4.13
CA THR A 56 -23.28 -16.71 5.44
C THR A 56 -22.27 -16.44 6.54
N THR A 57 -21.02 -16.84 6.34
CA THR A 57 -19.93 -16.64 7.30
C THR A 57 -19.69 -15.16 7.56
N PHE A 58 -19.75 -14.33 6.52
CA PHE A 58 -19.56 -12.90 6.63
C PHE A 58 -20.66 -12.20 7.42
N ILE A 59 -21.93 -12.56 7.18
CA ILE A 59 -23.08 -12.03 7.93
C ILE A 59 -23.00 -12.44 9.39
N GLU A 60 -22.69 -13.72 9.66
CA GLU A 60 -22.56 -14.23 11.02
C GLU A 60 -21.46 -13.52 11.80
N GLN A 61 -20.28 -13.34 11.19
CA GLN A 61 -19.17 -12.65 11.85
C GLN A 61 -19.47 -11.16 12.07
N ILE A 62 -20.00 -10.45 11.07
CA ILE A 62 -20.37 -9.04 11.26
C ILE A 62 -21.45 -8.86 12.34
N SER A 63 -22.37 -9.82 12.47
CA SER A 63 -23.39 -9.77 13.52
C SER A 63 -22.81 -9.93 14.93
N GLN A 64 -21.62 -10.53 15.06
CA GLN A 64 -20.92 -10.72 16.34
C GLN A 64 -19.82 -9.68 16.59
N ILE A 65 -19.44 -8.89 15.58
CA ILE A 65 -18.35 -7.92 15.68
C ILE A 65 -18.89 -6.57 16.16
N GLU A 66 -18.42 -6.13 17.31
CA GLU A 66 -18.59 -4.75 17.78
C GLU A 66 -17.51 -3.87 17.14
N THR A 67 -17.92 -2.81 16.44
CA THR A 67 -16.98 -1.87 15.81
C THR A 67 -16.51 -0.84 16.83
N ILE A 68 -15.22 -0.89 17.19
CA ILE A 68 -14.60 0.13 18.05
C ILE A 68 -13.80 1.09 17.17
N SER A 69 -14.21 2.36 17.17
CA SER A 69 -13.45 3.45 16.55
C SER A 69 -12.32 3.88 17.49
N TRP A 70 -11.09 3.48 17.19
CA TRP A 70 -9.92 3.93 17.95
C TRP A 70 -9.16 5.02 17.19
N THR A 71 -9.35 6.27 17.61
CA THR A 71 -8.53 7.39 17.16
C THR A 71 -7.29 7.46 18.02
N THR A 72 -6.15 7.01 17.49
CA THR A 72 -4.85 7.23 18.14
C THR A 72 -4.36 8.62 17.76
N PRO A 73 -3.99 9.49 18.73
CA PRO A 73 -3.25 10.68 18.40
C PRO A 73 -1.89 10.26 17.83
N LEU A 74 -1.73 10.37 16.51
CA LEU A 74 -0.39 10.50 15.95
C LEU A 74 0.08 11.90 16.32
N ASP A 75 0.94 11.99 17.33
CA ASP A 75 1.82 13.14 17.44
C ASP A 75 2.52 13.27 16.10
N ASN A 76 2.19 14.33 15.36
CA ASN A 76 2.80 14.60 14.07
C ASN A 76 4.30 14.71 14.33
N PRO A 77 5.13 13.70 13.97
CA PRO A 77 6.55 13.81 14.22
C PRO A 77 6.99 15.03 13.42
N SER A 78 7.47 16.06 14.12
CA SER A 78 8.10 17.19 13.48
C SER A 78 9.06 16.63 12.43
N PRO A 79 9.13 17.21 11.23
CA PRO A 79 9.96 16.61 10.19
C PRO A 79 11.43 16.54 10.66
N ASN A 80 11.87 15.36 11.09
CA ASN A 80 13.22 15.12 11.62
C ASN A 80 14.31 15.40 10.56
N TRP A 81 13.94 15.54 9.28
CA TRP A 81 14.85 15.93 8.21
C TRP A 81 15.54 17.29 8.45
N ARG A 82 14.94 18.19 9.24
CA ARG A 82 15.61 19.45 9.63
C ARG A 82 16.82 19.23 10.54
N GLU A 83 16.87 18.13 11.28
CA GLU A 83 18.00 17.78 12.15
C GLU A 83 19.20 17.24 11.35
N PHE A 84 18.95 16.77 10.12
CA PHE A 84 20.00 16.24 9.24
C PHE A 84 20.52 17.27 8.23
N ALA A 85 19.96 18.48 8.18
CA ALA A 85 20.44 19.54 7.30
C ALA A 85 21.82 20.04 7.79
N GLY A 86 22.85 19.90 6.95
CA GLY A 86 24.22 20.36 7.26
C GLY A 86 25.04 19.40 8.13
N ILE A 87 24.56 18.18 8.42
CA ILE A 87 25.31 17.20 9.23
C ILE A 87 26.70 16.85 8.66
N PHE A 88 26.85 16.95 7.34
CA PHE A 88 28.10 16.70 6.62
C PHE A 88 28.81 17.97 6.15
N GLU A 89 28.36 19.16 6.56
CA GLU A 89 28.94 20.43 6.11
C GLU A 89 30.43 20.57 6.47
N ASN A 90 30.83 20.01 7.62
CA ASN A 90 32.23 20.03 8.10
C ASN A 90 32.95 18.69 7.95
N ASP A 91 32.37 17.73 7.22
CA ASP A 91 32.97 16.42 7.00
C ASP A 91 33.99 16.50 5.85
N ALA A 92 35.24 16.12 6.11
CA ALA A 92 36.34 16.26 5.16
C ALA A 92 36.16 15.34 3.94
N ASP A 93 35.62 14.14 4.14
CA ASP A 93 35.37 13.19 3.06
C ASP A 93 34.22 13.70 2.18
N PHE A 94 33.20 14.32 2.77
CA PHE A 94 32.10 14.95 2.03
C PHE A 94 32.57 16.15 1.19
N GLN A 95 33.47 16.97 1.71
CA GLN A 95 34.06 18.10 0.97
C GLN A 95 34.90 17.60 -0.23
N GLU A 96 35.70 16.54 -0.05
CA GLU A 96 36.48 15.94 -1.14
C GLU A 96 35.60 15.42 -2.29
N ILE A 97 34.48 14.77 -1.94
CA ILE A 97 33.50 14.30 -2.93
C ILE A 97 32.84 15.48 -3.64
N MET A 98 32.48 16.55 -2.92
CA MET A 98 31.87 17.74 -3.51
C MET A 98 32.82 18.44 -4.49
N ASP A 99 34.08 18.60 -4.10
CA ASP A 99 35.11 19.20 -4.94
C ASP A 99 35.34 18.39 -6.23
N THR A 100 35.33 17.05 -6.12
CA THR A 100 35.45 16.15 -7.27
C THR A 100 34.26 16.31 -8.22
N LEU A 101 33.03 16.29 -7.70
CA LEU A 101 31.82 16.49 -8.50
C LEU A 101 31.74 17.89 -9.14
N GLN A 102 32.27 18.90 -8.46
CA GLN A 102 32.33 20.26 -8.99
C GLN A 102 33.40 20.39 -10.08
N ALA A 103 34.54 19.71 -9.94
CA ALA A 103 35.53 19.61 -11.00
C ALA A 103 34.96 18.94 -12.25
N GLU A 104 34.23 17.83 -12.11
CA GLU A 104 33.54 17.16 -13.24
C GLU A 104 32.52 18.07 -13.94
N ARG A 105 31.74 18.86 -13.20
CA ARG A 105 30.77 19.79 -13.80
C ARG A 105 31.37 21.03 -14.45
N THR A 106 32.55 21.44 -14.01
CA THR A 106 33.24 22.62 -14.54
C THR A 106 34.27 22.27 -15.61
N LEU A 107 34.61 21.00 -15.74
CA LEU A 107 35.19 20.45 -16.95
C LEU A 107 34.17 20.63 -18.07
N ASP A 108 34.40 21.66 -18.88
CA ASP A 108 33.66 21.97 -20.10
C ASP A 108 33.99 20.91 -21.16
N ASP A 109 33.55 19.68 -20.91
CA ASP A 109 33.65 18.58 -21.86
C ASP A 109 32.37 18.54 -22.71
N ASP A 110 32.32 19.41 -23.70
CA ASP A 110 31.30 19.42 -24.75
C ASP A 110 31.40 18.18 -25.68
N SER A 111 32.29 17.21 -25.40
CA SER A 111 32.46 16.00 -26.23
C SER A 111 31.46 14.89 -25.93
N GLU A 112 30.64 14.99 -24.87
CA GLU A 112 29.66 13.96 -24.49
C GLU A 112 28.38 13.94 -25.33
N VAL A 113 28.20 14.87 -26.27
CA VAL A 113 27.09 14.81 -27.22
C VAL A 113 27.55 14.07 -28.47
N ASP A 114 27.44 12.73 -28.46
CA ASP A 114 27.68 11.92 -29.66
C ASP A 114 26.68 12.36 -30.77
N PRO A 115 27.17 12.98 -31.87
CA PRO A 115 26.30 13.53 -32.91
C PRO A 115 25.50 12.46 -33.65
N SER A 116 25.81 11.17 -33.49
CA SER A 116 25.02 10.07 -34.04
C SER A 116 23.64 9.90 -33.38
N TYR A 117 23.41 10.49 -32.20
CA TYR A 117 22.09 10.50 -31.55
C TYR A 117 21.09 11.47 -32.19
N TYR A 118 21.54 12.36 -33.08
CA TYR A 118 20.73 13.42 -33.70
C TYR A 118 20.60 13.30 -35.23
N LEU A 119 21.11 12.21 -35.83
CA LEU A 119 20.98 11.90 -37.27
C LEU A 119 20.01 10.75 -37.54
#